data_AF-A0A1X2GLB8-F1
#
_entry.id   AF-A0A1X2GLB8-F1
#
_cell.length_a   1.000
_cell.length_b   1.000
_cell.length_c   1.000
_cell.angle_alpha   90.00
_cell.angle_beta   90.00
_cell.angle_gamma   90.00
#
_symmetry.space_group_name_H-M   'P 1'
#
loop_
_entity.id
_entity.type
_entity.pdbx_description
1 polymer ?
#
loop_
_entity_poly.entity_id
_entity_poly.type
_entity_poly.pdbx_seq_one_letter_code
_entity_poly.pdbx_strand_id
1 'polypeptide(L)'
;MADMPRISVDEVQRHNSSRSCWMIYKDNVYDVTQFAMDHPGGQDILLQFAGADVTDVLCDETAHLHSASAYDLLNEYFIGQLDRECDDGLPTDDFKERKTLASVELQKQSAQLGHERDHAFLNLNKPLFPQLWQATYSKEFYLEQVHKPRYTSHYVPYFGNPILDVLSRTTWYTVPLLWLPFVGYQIWKSLVASCSSLQNTVLAFGLGVFAWTLLEYMLHRFLFHLDGLLPDHPIALLVHFTLHGIHHHMPMDRLRLVMPPALTILISFPIFRLAKALFANTTAHGFMGGAFFGYVCYDMTHYYLHHSQVIK
;
A
#
# COMPACT_ATOMS: atom_id res chain seq x y z
N MET A 1 -19.30 29.45 15.27
CA MET A 1 -18.02 28.77 14.99
C MET A 1 -17.95 27.63 15.98
N ALA A 2 -17.83 26.38 15.52
CA ALA A 2 -17.65 25.27 16.44
C ALA A 2 -16.29 25.48 17.11
N ASP A 3 -16.28 25.62 18.43
CA ASP A 3 -15.05 25.70 19.21
C ASP A 3 -14.27 24.40 19.00
N MET A 4 -12.99 24.52 18.67
CA MET A 4 -12.19 23.32 18.43
C MET A 4 -11.86 22.62 19.74
N PRO A 5 -11.80 21.28 19.75
CA PRO A 5 -11.37 20.55 20.92
C PRO A 5 -9.91 20.90 21.22
N ARG A 6 -9.72 21.63 22.32
CA ARG A 6 -8.44 21.78 23.00
C ARG A 6 -8.24 20.56 23.88
N ILE A 7 -7.15 19.85 23.64
CA ILE A 7 -6.86 18.57 24.27
C ILE A 7 -5.65 18.78 25.16
N SER A 8 -5.78 18.52 26.46
CA SER A 8 -4.67 18.67 27.41
C SER A 8 -3.62 17.57 27.22
N VAL A 9 -2.37 17.83 27.65
CA VAL A 9 -1.31 16.80 27.66
C VAL A 9 -1.75 15.58 28.47
N ASP A 10 -2.39 15.80 29.62
CA ASP A 10 -2.91 14.73 30.48
C ASP A 10 -3.99 13.88 29.79
N GLU A 11 -4.79 14.48 28.92
CA GLU A 11 -5.76 13.75 28.12
C GLU A 11 -5.05 12.90 27.07
N VAL A 12 -4.11 13.46 26.31
CA VAL A 12 -3.32 12.70 25.32
C VAL A 12 -2.60 11.52 25.94
N GLN A 13 -2.02 11.69 27.13
CA GLN A 13 -1.33 10.62 27.86
C GLN A 13 -2.23 9.45 28.26
N ARG A 14 -3.55 9.64 28.35
CA ARG A 14 -4.51 8.54 28.59
C ARG A 14 -4.68 7.65 27.37
N HIS A 15 -4.34 8.15 26.18
CA HIS A 15 -4.42 7.45 24.91
C HIS A 15 -3.06 6.85 24.53
N ASN A 16 -2.56 5.95 25.39
CA ASN A 16 -1.23 5.35 25.32
C ASN A 16 -1.22 3.83 25.04
N SER A 17 -2.26 3.30 24.39
CA SER A 17 -2.43 1.86 24.17
C SER A 17 -2.75 1.50 22.72
N SER A 18 -2.65 0.22 22.35
CA SER A 18 -2.99 -0.26 21.00
C SER A 18 -4.45 -0.07 20.60
N ARG A 19 -5.35 0.11 21.58
CA ARG A 19 -6.77 0.38 21.36
C ARG A 19 -7.10 1.87 21.35
N SER A 20 -6.15 2.71 21.75
CA SER A 20 -6.31 4.15 21.81
C SER A 20 -4.93 4.79 21.87
N CYS A 21 -4.45 5.26 20.72
CA CYS A 21 -3.09 5.74 20.49
C CYS A 21 -3.16 7.14 19.88
N TRP A 22 -2.91 8.15 20.71
CA TRP A 22 -2.82 9.54 20.27
C TRP A 22 -1.39 10.04 20.32
N MET A 23 -1.07 11.01 19.47
CA MET A 23 0.27 11.57 19.36
C MET A 23 0.21 13.07 19.17
N ILE A 24 1.24 13.76 19.66
CA ILE A 24 1.42 15.19 19.46
C ILE A 24 2.49 15.42 18.40
N TYR A 25 2.19 16.25 17.40
CA TYR A 25 3.17 16.72 16.42
C TYR A 25 2.93 18.21 16.15
N LYS A 26 3.96 19.04 16.40
CA LYS A 26 3.91 20.51 16.21
C LYS A 26 2.68 21.16 16.89
N ASP A 27 2.47 20.86 18.16
CA ASP A 27 1.33 21.32 18.99
C ASP A 27 -0.07 20.86 18.53
N ASN A 28 -0.15 19.94 17.55
CA ASN A 28 -1.40 19.34 17.09
C ASN A 28 -1.53 17.90 17.60
N VAL A 29 -2.76 17.47 17.87
CA VAL A 29 -3.06 16.12 18.37
C VAL A 29 -3.69 15.29 17.26
N TYR A 30 -3.18 14.07 17.08
CA TYR A 30 -3.58 13.14 16.04
C TYR A 30 -4.03 11.81 16.65
N ASP A 31 -5.16 11.29 16.19
CA ASP A 31 -5.64 9.95 16.56
C ASP A 31 -5.19 8.93 15.50
N VAL A 32 -4.08 8.26 15.76
CA VAL A 32 -3.51 7.23 14.87
C VAL A 32 -3.94 5.82 15.28
N THR A 33 -4.95 5.66 16.14
CA THR A 33 -5.39 4.37 16.67
C THR A 33 -5.69 3.36 15.58
N GLN A 34 -6.44 3.77 14.54
CA GLN A 34 -6.83 2.88 13.44
C GLN A 34 -5.65 2.58 12.51
N PHE A 35 -4.75 3.55 12.32
CA PHE A 35 -3.57 3.42 11.47
C PHE A 35 -2.43 2.61 12.10
N ALA A 36 -2.38 2.52 13.43
CA ALA A 36 -1.21 1.99 14.14
C ALA A 36 -0.83 0.57 13.71
N MET A 37 -1.82 -0.29 13.41
CA MET A 37 -1.60 -1.66 12.91
C MET A 37 -1.10 -1.74 11.47
N ASP A 38 -1.31 -0.66 10.71
CA ASP A 38 -1.02 -0.55 9.27
C ASP A 38 0.13 0.45 9.02
N HIS A 39 0.80 0.91 10.07
CA HIS A 39 1.97 1.76 9.96
C HIS A 39 3.15 0.98 9.35
N PRO A 40 3.79 1.46 8.26
CA PRO A 40 4.89 0.76 7.61
C PRO A 40 6.07 0.44 8.53
N GLY A 41 6.34 1.29 9.52
CA GLY A 41 7.37 1.06 10.54
C GLY A 41 6.98 0.06 11.64
N GLY A 42 5.77 -0.51 11.56
CA GLY A 42 5.18 -1.38 12.56
C GLY A 42 4.45 -0.62 13.68
N GLN A 43 3.55 -1.32 14.38
CA GLN A 43 2.78 -0.75 15.49
C GLN A 43 3.65 -0.42 16.71
N ASP A 44 4.64 -1.26 17.03
CA ASP A 44 5.41 -1.15 18.27
C ASP A 44 6.18 0.17 18.38
N ILE A 45 6.68 0.71 17.25
CA ILE A 45 7.37 2.01 17.27
C ILE A 45 6.38 3.14 17.60
N LEU A 46 5.14 3.05 17.12
CA LEU A 46 4.12 4.02 17.47
C LEU A 46 3.72 3.87 18.95
N LEU A 47 3.59 2.65 19.45
CA LEU A 47 3.25 2.40 20.84
C LEU A 47 4.30 2.89 21.83
N GLN A 48 5.58 2.91 21.45
CA GLN A 48 6.65 3.50 22.26
C GLN A 48 6.45 5.00 22.51
N PHE A 49 5.78 5.70 21.59
CA PHE A 49 5.49 7.12 21.68
C PHE A 49 3.99 7.42 21.84
N ALA A 50 3.18 6.42 22.18
CA ALA A 50 1.75 6.61 22.37
C ALA A 50 1.50 7.50 23.61
N GLY A 51 0.70 8.56 23.42
CA GLY A 51 0.47 9.57 24.43
C GLY A 51 1.61 10.58 24.60
N ALA A 52 2.60 10.61 23.69
CA ALA A 52 3.77 11.49 23.77
C ALA A 52 3.87 12.49 22.59
N ASP A 53 4.80 13.45 22.72
CA ASP A 53 5.18 14.38 21.67
C ASP A 53 6.27 13.76 20.78
N VAL A 54 5.94 13.57 19.51
CA VAL A 54 6.79 12.96 18.49
C VAL A 54 7.41 14.01 17.56
N THR A 55 7.29 15.29 17.87
CA THR A 55 7.83 16.38 17.03
C THR A 55 9.32 16.22 16.75
N ASP A 56 10.11 15.94 17.79
CA ASP A 56 11.56 15.77 17.63
C ASP A 56 11.88 14.49 16.86
N VAL A 57 11.15 13.40 17.12
CA VAL A 57 11.34 12.10 16.45
C VAL A 57 11.00 12.17 14.97
N LEU A 58 9.96 12.92 14.59
CA LEU A 58 9.53 13.11 13.20
C LEU A 58 10.38 14.13 12.44
N CYS A 59 11.08 15.02 13.14
CA CYS A 59 12.01 16.00 12.57
C CYS A 59 13.45 15.47 12.48
N ASP A 60 13.78 14.41 13.21
CA ASP A 60 15.11 13.80 13.22
C ASP A 60 15.30 12.91 11.98
N GLU A 61 16.00 13.46 10.98
CA GLU A 61 16.38 12.76 9.75
C GLU A 61 17.25 11.51 10.00
N THR A 62 17.91 11.42 11.17
CA THR A 62 18.75 10.27 11.54
C THR A 62 17.97 9.11 12.14
N ALA A 63 16.75 9.36 12.66
CA ALA A 63 15.88 8.32 13.21
C ALA A 63 15.15 7.56 12.10
N HIS A 64 14.45 8.27 11.20
CA HIS A 64 13.86 7.75 9.95
C HIS A 64 13.21 8.88 9.15
N LEU A 65 13.40 8.88 7.83
CA LEU A 65 12.84 9.90 6.94
C LEU A 65 11.43 9.52 6.47
N HIS A 66 10.46 10.41 6.66
CA HIS A 66 9.12 10.29 6.10
C HIS A 66 9.01 11.01 4.76
N SER A 67 8.21 10.48 3.82
CA SER A 67 7.91 11.16 2.57
C SER A 67 6.92 12.31 2.79
N ALA A 68 6.85 13.26 1.85
CA ALA A 68 5.86 14.34 1.90
C ALA A 68 4.42 13.79 2.03
N SER A 69 4.11 12.70 1.32
CA SER A 69 2.81 12.05 1.38
C SER A 69 2.49 11.39 2.71
N ALA A 70 3.50 11.03 3.52
CA ALA A 70 3.27 10.53 4.88
C ALA A 70 2.77 11.65 5.80
N TYR A 71 3.26 12.89 5.63
CA TYR A 71 2.73 14.05 6.36
C TYR A 71 1.33 14.44 5.87
N ASP A 72 1.07 14.35 4.55
CA ASP A 72 -0.29 14.54 4.00
C ASP A 72 -1.27 13.53 4.61
N LEU A 73 -0.85 12.27 4.78
CA LEU A 73 -1.65 11.23 5.42
C LEU A 73 -1.85 11.49 6.92
N LEU A 74 -0.80 11.91 7.64
CA LEU A 74 -0.91 12.27 9.08
C LEU A 74 -1.97 13.34 9.30
N ASN A 75 -2.06 14.33 8.41
CA ASN A 75 -3.05 15.40 8.50
C ASN A 75 -4.50 14.88 8.47
N GLU A 76 -4.77 13.73 7.85
CA GLU A 76 -6.11 13.12 7.85
C GLU A 76 -6.56 12.65 9.25
N TYR A 77 -5.62 12.43 10.18
CA TYR A 77 -5.89 11.96 11.55
C TYR A 77 -5.93 13.08 12.59
N PHE A 78 -5.89 14.34 12.17
CA PHE A 78 -5.95 15.48 13.08
C PHE A 78 -7.28 15.51 13.85
N ILE A 79 -7.22 15.57 15.18
CA ILE A 79 -8.41 15.61 16.04
C ILE A 79 -8.55 16.88 16.89
N GLY A 80 -7.48 17.65 17.09
CA GLY A 80 -7.53 18.85 17.92
C GLY A 80 -6.16 19.46 18.17
N GLN A 81 -6.13 20.54 18.94
CA GLN A 81 -4.89 21.22 19.31
C GLN A 81 -4.50 20.95 20.76
N LEU A 82 -3.20 20.88 21.03
CA LEU A 82 -2.70 20.71 22.38
C LEU A 82 -2.94 21.97 23.22
N ASP A 83 -3.59 21.80 24.38
CA ASP A 83 -3.72 22.83 25.40
C ASP A 83 -2.52 22.74 26.34
N ARG A 84 -1.47 23.50 26.05
CA ARG A 84 -0.41 23.75 27.03
C ARG A 84 -0.92 24.86 27.95
N GLU A 85 -1.33 24.50 29.16
CA GLU A 85 -1.43 25.49 30.23
C GLU A 85 -0.07 26.19 30.31
N CYS A 86 -0.06 27.48 30.01
CA CYS A 86 1.14 28.30 30.16
C CYS A 86 1.43 28.42 31.65
N ASP A 87 2.25 27.53 32.20
CA ASP A 87 3.05 27.85 33.37
C ASP A 87 4.17 28.78 32.89
N ASP A 88 3.87 30.07 32.85
CA ASP A 88 4.78 31.19 33.05
C ASP A 88 4.01 32.49 32.78
N GLY A 89 3.88 33.32 33.81
CA GLY A 89 3.11 34.54 33.77
C GLY A 89 3.62 35.53 32.71
N LEU A 90 2.89 35.65 31.60
CA LEU A 90 2.72 36.84 30.75
C LEU A 90 1.69 36.49 29.67
N PRO A 91 0.48 37.10 29.65
CA PRO A 91 -0.48 36.85 28.59
C PRO A 91 -0.13 37.72 27.39
N THR A 92 -0.06 37.11 26.21
CA THR A 92 -0.57 37.81 25.03
C THR A 92 -1.71 36.95 24.51
N ASP A 93 -2.94 37.43 24.65
CA ASP A 93 -4.13 36.80 24.04
C ASP A 93 -3.91 36.54 22.53
N ASP A 94 -3.10 37.39 21.88
CA ASP A 94 -2.66 37.24 20.48
C ASP A 94 -1.94 35.90 20.20
N PHE A 95 -1.13 35.38 21.14
CA PHE A 95 -0.44 34.10 20.93
C PHE A 95 -1.40 32.90 21.02
N LYS A 96 -2.34 32.92 21.96
CA LYS A 96 -3.40 31.90 22.08
C LYS A 96 -4.36 31.94 20.90
N GLU A 97 -4.73 33.13 20.41
CA GLU A 97 -5.54 33.29 19.21
C GLU A 97 -4.83 32.77 17.97
N ARG A 98 -3.56 33.13 17.73
CA ARG A 98 -2.79 32.63 16.57
C ARG A 98 -2.66 31.10 16.54
N LYS A 99 -2.43 30.47 17.69
CA LYS A 99 -2.40 29.00 17.79
C LYS A 99 -3.75 28.38 17.45
N THR A 100 -4.83 28.92 18.00
CA THR A 100 -6.22 28.46 17.73
C THR A 100 -6.59 28.64 16.25
N LEU A 101 -6.18 29.76 15.64
CA LEU A 101 -6.36 30.01 14.22
C LEU A 101 -5.59 29.00 13.37
N ALA A 102 -4.32 28.75 13.67
CA ALA A 102 -3.48 27.82 12.91
C ALA A 102 -4.02 26.38 12.94
N SER A 103 -4.58 25.93 14.06
CA SER A 103 -5.16 24.59 14.18
C SER A 103 -6.53 24.51 13.50
N VAL A 104 -7.36 25.56 13.57
CA VAL A 104 -8.61 25.66 12.79
C VAL A 104 -8.31 25.61 11.30
N GLU A 105 -7.28 26.33 10.88
CA GLU A 105 -6.76 26.30 9.51
C GLU A 105 -6.36 24.87 9.13
N LEU A 106 -5.61 24.17 10.00
CA LEU A 106 -5.12 22.82 9.74
C LEU A 106 -6.26 21.80 9.62
N GLN A 107 -7.28 21.87 10.49
CA GLN A 107 -8.44 20.97 10.39
C GLN A 107 -9.26 21.23 9.12
N LYS A 108 -9.48 22.52 8.80
CA LYS A 108 -10.13 22.91 7.55
C LYS A 108 -9.31 22.40 6.38
N GLN A 109 -8.00 22.58 6.40
CA GLN A 109 -7.08 22.09 5.38
C GLN A 109 -7.15 20.57 5.26
N SER A 110 -7.13 19.79 6.34
CA SER A 110 -7.23 18.32 6.29
C SER A 110 -8.57 17.84 5.73
N ALA A 111 -9.68 18.37 6.25
CA ALA A 111 -11.02 18.01 5.80
C ALA A 111 -11.27 18.45 4.34
N GLN A 112 -10.81 19.66 3.99
CA GLN A 112 -10.85 20.19 2.64
C GLN A 112 -9.93 19.39 1.71
N LEU A 113 -8.72 19.01 2.13
CA LEU A 113 -7.78 18.21 1.33
C LEU A 113 -8.34 16.81 1.04
N GLY A 114 -8.96 16.16 2.02
CA GLY A 114 -9.66 14.88 1.81
C GLY A 114 -10.83 15.04 0.84
N HIS A 115 -11.67 16.06 1.05
CA HIS A 115 -12.83 16.34 0.21
C HIS A 115 -12.46 16.76 -1.22
N GLU A 116 -11.44 17.59 -1.38
CA GLU A 116 -10.88 18.02 -2.67
C GLU A 116 -10.28 16.85 -3.41
N ARG A 117 -9.54 15.95 -2.74
CA ARG A 117 -9.03 14.73 -3.39
C ARG A 117 -10.15 13.78 -3.81
N ASP A 118 -11.19 13.63 -3.00
CA ASP A 118 -12.38 12.84 -3.37
C ASP A 118 -13.16 13.45 -4.55
N HIS A 119 -13.21 14.78 -4.64
CA HIS A 119 -13.85 15.49 -5.75
C HIS A 119 -13.00 15.53 -7.01
N ALA A 120 -11.68 15.64 -6.87
CA ALA A 120 -10.74 15.79 -7.98
C ALA A 120 -10.33 14.45 -8.59
N PHE A 121 -10.21 13.39 -7.78
CA PHE A 121 -9.79 12.06 -8.21
C PHE A 121 -10.83 10.99 -7.85
N LEU A 122 -10.53 10.09 -6.91
CA LEU A 122 -11.40 8.96 -6.58
C LEU A 122 -12.09 9.17 -5.22
N ASN A 123 -13.42 9.11 -5.22
CA ASN A 123 -14.21 9.12 -4.00
C ASN A 123 -14.21 7.72 -3.39
N LEU A 124 -13.56 7.57 -2.24
CA LEU A 124 -13.38 6.28 -1.56
C LEU A 124 -14.67 5.74 -0.90
N ASN A 125 -15.72 6.55 -0.81
CA ASN A 125 -17.05 6.11 -0.36
C ASN A 125 -17.88 5.45 -1.49
N LYS A 126 -17.33 5.37 -2.71
CA LYS A 126 -17.99 4.79 -3.88
C LYS A 126 -17.11 3.73 -4.54
N PRO A 127 -17.69 2.78 -5.30
CA PRO A 127 -16.91 1.81 -6.04
C PRO A 127 -15.90 2.44 -7.00
N LEU A 128 -14.66 1.94 -7.02
CA LEU A 128 -13.55 2.54 -7.77
C LEU A 128 -13.65 2.31 -9.29
N PHE A 129 -14.03 1.09 -9.71
CA PHE A 129 -14.04 0.70 -11.12
C PHE A 129 -14.94 1.61 -11.98
N PRO A 130 -16.21 1.93 -11.61
CA PRO A 130 -17.04 2.81 -12.42
C PRO A 130 -16.48 4.23 -12.55
N GLN A 131 -15.81 4.74 -11.51
CA GLN A 131 -15.18 6.06 -11.51
C GLN A 131 -14.04 6.12 -12.55
N LEU A 132 -13.20 5.07 -12.58
CA LEU A 132 -12.10 4.96 -13.54
C LEU A 132 -12.57 4.62 -14.96
N TRP A 133 -13.61 3.79 -15.09
CA TRP A 133 -14.19 3.42 -16.39
C TRP A 133 -14.72 4.64 -17.15
N GLN A 134 -15.24 5.63 -16.42
CA GLN A 134 -15.80 6.88 -16.96
C GLN A 134 -14.87 8.08 -16.73
N ALA A 135 -13.61 7.83 -16.35
CA ALA A 135 -12.68 8.90 -16.03
C ALA A 135 -12.38 9.79 -17.23
N THR A 136 -12.27 11.09 -16.98
CA THR A 136 -11.88 12.11 -17.95
C THR A 136 -10.55 12.76 -17.58
N TYR A 137 -9.77 12.12 -16.70
CA TYR A 137 -8.46 12.60 -16.27
C TYR A 137 -7.46 12.61 -17.43
N SER A 138 -6.58 13.61 -17.46
CA SER A 138 -5.31 13.46 -18.16
C SER A 138 -4.43 12.44 -17.42
N LYS A 139 -3.52 11.82 -18.14
CA LYS A 139 -2.48 10.93 -17.62
C LYS A 139 -1.65 11.63 -16.56
N GLU A 140 -1.22 12.86 -16.81
CA GLU A 140 -0.37 13.60 -15.87
C GLU A 140 -1.07 13.77 -14.52
N PHE A 141 -2.35 14.19 -14.55
CA PHE A 141 -3.15 14.31 -13.34
C PHE A 141 -3.35 12.94 -12.66
N TYR A 142 -3.71 11.91 -13.43
CA TYR A 142 -3.88 10.57 -12.91
C TYR A 142 -2.60 10.05 -12.22
N LEU A 143 -1.43 10.17 -12.86
CA LEU A 143 -0.16 9.69 -12.33
C LEU A 143 0.27 10.43 -11.08
N GLU A 144 -0.02 11.74 -11.00
CA GLU A 144 0.23 12.53 -9.79
C GLU A 144 -0.63 12.04 -8.61
N GLN A 145 -1.91 11.73 -8.85
CA GLN A 145 -2.85 11.36 -7.80
C GLN A 145 -2.76 9.89 -7.40
N VAL A 146 -2.52 8.98 -8.34
CA VAL A 146 -2.47 7.53 -8.04
C VAL A 146 -1.26 7.16 -7.17
N HIS A 147 -0.15 7.89 -7.30
CA HIS A 147 1.06 7.68 -6.48
C HIS A 147 1.07 8.46 -5.17
N LYS A 148 0.01 9.24 -4.90
CA LYS A 148 -0.22 9.84 -3.59
C LYS A 148 -1.01 8.84 -2.74
N PRO A 149 -0.39 8.17 -1.75
CA PRO A 149 -1.07 7.17 -0.94
C PRO A 149 -2.22 7.80 -0.15
N ARG A 150 -3.28 7.01 0.00
CA ARG A 150 -4.44 7.28 0.82
C ARG A 150 -4.68 6.09 1.74
N TYR A 151 -5.33 6.36 2.86
CA TYR A 151 -5.76 5.32 3.80
C TYR A 151 -7.24 5.51 4.11
N THR A 152 -7.92 4.39 4.28
CA THR A 152 -9.24 4.36 4.90
C THR A 152 -9.30 3.20 5.88
N SER A 153 -9.89 3.41 7.04
CA SER A 153 -10.17 2.33 7.99
C SER A 153 -11.37 1.47 7.59
N HIS A 154 -12.22 2.00 6.73
CA HIS A 154 -13.35 1.28 6.16
C HIS A 154 -12.97 0.63 4.83
N TYR A 155 -13.78 -0.35 4.46
CA TYR A 155 -13.65 -1.07 3.21
C TYR A 155 -14.07 -0.23 2.01
N VAL A 156 -13.19 -0.14 1.01
CA VAL A 156 -13.49 0.51 -0.29
C VAL A 156 -13.81 -0.57 -1.33
N PRO A 157 -15.03 -0.60 -1.90
CA PRO A 157 -15.37 -1.54 -2.97
C PRO A 157 -14.64 -1.19 -4.27
N TYR A 158 -14.11 -2.19 -4.97
CA TYR A 158 -13.57 -2.00 -6.30
C TYR A 158 -14.71 -2.00 -7.33
N PHE A 159 -15.58 -3.01 -7.26
CA PHE A 159 -16.77 -3.09 -8.12
C PHE A 159 -18.04 -2.76 -7.34
N GLY A 160 -19.01 -2.12 -8.00
CA GLY A 160 -20.34 -1.92 -7.40
C GLY A 160 -21.15 -3.21 -7.30
N ASN A 161 -20.79 -4.25 -8.08
CA ASN A 161 -21.39 -5.57 -7.99
C ASN A 161 -20.66 -6.42 -6.94
N PRO A 162 -21.34 -6.93 -5.89
CA PRO A 162 -20.70 -7.68 -4.81
C PRO A 162 -19.96 -8.95 -5.25
N ILE A 163 -20.44 -9.63 -6.30
CA ILE A 163 -19.83 -10.86 -6.80
C ILE A 163 -18.51 -10.54 -7.53
N LEU A 164 -18.51 -9.51 -8.38
CA LEU A 164 -17.29 -9.07 -9.06
C LEU A 164 -16.28 -8.51 -8.07
N ASP A 165 -16.76 -7.82 -7.04
CA ASP A 165 -15.93 -7.22 -6.00
C ASP A 165 -15.15 -8.28 -5.21
N VAL A 166 -15.72 -9.47 -5.01
CA VAL A 166 -15.01 -10.63 -4.44
C VAL A 166 -13.78 -10.98 -5.25
N LEU A 167 -13.85 -10.94 -6.59
CA LEU A 167 -12.73 -11.28 -7.47
C LEU A 167 -11.59 -10.24 -7.42
N SER A 168 -11.87 -9.03 -6.93
CA SER A 168 -10.85 -7.99 -6.73
C SER A 168 -10.06 -8.16 -5.44
N ARG A 169 -10.47 -9.08 -4.55
CA ARG A 169 -9.90 -9.25 -3.22
C ARG A 169 -9.11 -10.55 -3.16
N THR A 170 -7.83 -10.44 -2.84
CA THR A 170 -6.93 -11.58 -2.72
C THR A 170 -6.22 -11.50 -1.37
N THR A 171 -6.49 -12.48 -0.51
CA THR A 171 -5.74 -12.59 0.75
C THR A 171 -4.34 -13.11 0.46
N TRP A 172 -3.35 -12.71 1.27
CA TRP A 172 -1.96 -13.11 1.08
C TRP A 172 -1.79 -14.63 0.94
N TYR A 173 -2.49 -15.41 1.77
CA TYR A 173 -2.37 -16.87 1.76
C TYR A 173 -2.98 -17.53 0.50
N THR A 174 -3.78 -16.82 -0.30
CA THR A 174 -4.26 -17.34 -1.59
C THR A 174 -3.10 -17.66 -2.53
N VAL A 175 -2.04 -16.84 -2.53
CA VAL A 175 -0.88 -17.01 -3.41
C VAL A 175 -0.17 -18.35 -3.13
N PRO A 176 0.35 -18.66 -1.92
CA PRO A 176 1.01 -19.92 -1.66
C PRO A 176 0.06 -21.12 -1.75
N LEU A 177 -1.21 -21.00 -1.31
CA LEU A 177 -2.17 -22.09 -1.38
C LEU A 177 -2.48 -22.52 -2.81
N LEU A 178 -2.58 -21.57 -3.74
CA LEU A 178 -2.88 -21.87 -5.13
C LEU A 178 -1.63 -22.29 -5.91
N TRP A 179 -0.52 -21.58 -5.69
CA TRP A 179 0.63 -21.67 -6.56
C TRP A 179 1.69 -22.67 -6.11
N LEU A 180 1.84 -22.97 -4.81
CA LEU A 180 2.77 -24.02 -4.39
C LEU A 180 2.37 -25.43 -4.88
N PRO A 181 1.06 -25.82 -4.89
CA PRO A 181 0.65 -27.06 -5.54
C PRO A 181 0.94 -27.06 -7.05
N PHE A 182 0.76 -25.92 -7.72
CA PHE A 182 1.11 -25.77 -9.13
C PHE A 182 2.62 -25.94 -9.36
N VAL A 183 3.47 -25.33 -8.51
CA VAL A 183 4.92 -25.52 -8.53
C VAL A 183 5.27 -27.00 -8.37
N GLY A 184 4.68 -27.69 -7.39
CA GLY A 184 4.88 -29.12 -7.17
C GLY A 184 4.46 -29.96 -8.38
N TYR A 185 3.33 -29.63 -9.01
CA TYR A 185 2.88 -30.28 -10.23
C TYR A 185 3.86 -30.09 -11.40
N GLN A 186 4.41 -28.89 -11.58
CA GLN A 186 5.38 -28.63 -12.65
C GLN A 186 6.71 -29.35 -12.41
N ILE A 187 7.18 -29.43 -11.17
CA ILE A 187 8.36 -30.22 -10.80
C ILE A 187 8.09 -31.71 -11.10
N TRP A 188 6.94 -32.24 -10.69
CA TRP A 188 6.55 -33.62 -11.01
C TRP A 188 6.52 -33.87 -12.53
N LYS A 189 5.92 -32.97 -13.31
CA LYS A 189 5.89 -33.04 -14.78
C LYS A 189 7.30 -33.06 -15.39
N SER A 190 8.24 -32.30 -14.83
CA SER A 190 9.64 -32.33 -15.25
C SER A 190 10.27 -33.70 -14.97
N LEU A 191 10.07 -34.26 -13.78
CA LEU A 191 10.65 -35.53 -13.33
C LEU A 191 10.10 -36.76 -14.06
N VAL A 192 8.85 -36.72 -14.53
CA VAL A 192 8.24 -37.85 -15.28
C VAL A 192 8.35 -37.72 -16.79
N ALA A 193 8.90 -36.61 -17.29
CA ALA A 193 9.10 -36.42 -18.72
C ALA A 193 10.14 -37.43 -19.26
N SER A 194 9.97 -37.85 -20.51
CA SER A 194 10.94 -38.69 -21.21
C SER A 194 12.32 -38.03 -21.22
N CYS A 195 13.39 -38.81 -20.99
CA CYS A 195 14.77 -38.31 -20.89
C CYS A 195 15.02 -37.30 -19.76
N SER A 196 14.19 -37.30 -18.72
CA SER A 196 14.40 -36.47 -17.53
C SER A 196 15.52 -37.01 -16.65
N SER A 197 16.20 -36.09 -15.95
CA SER A 197 17.10 -36.40 -14.85
C SER A 197 16.80 -35.43 -13.70
N LEU A 198 17.09 -35.87 -12.47
CA LEU A 198 16.95 -35.01 -11.29
C LEU A 198 17.80 -33.75 -11.44
N GLN A 199 19.04 -33.89 -11.92
CA GLN A 199 19.95 -32.79 -12.17
C GLN A 199 19.36 -31.77 -13.14
N ASN A 200 18.79 -32.21 -14.27
CA ASN A 200 18.18 -31.31 -15.24
C ASN A 200 16.99 -30.56 -14.64
N THR A 201 16.18 -31.23 -13.82
CA THR A 201 15.04 -30.61 -13.15
C THR A 201 15.49 -29.54 -12.15
N VAL A 202 16.50 -29.85 -11.33
CA VAL A 202 17.05 -28.90 -10.33
C VAL A 202 17.67 -27.69 -11.02
N LEU A 203 18.45 -27.89 -12.09
CA LEU A 203 19.05 -26.80 -12.86
C LEU A 203 17.99 -25.94 -13.55
N ALA A 204 16.97 -26.56 -14.15
CA ALA A 204 15.86 -25.84 -14.77
C ALA A 204 15.05 -25.05 -13.74
N PHE A 205 14.80 -25.62 -12.57
CA PHE A 205 14.13 -24.93 -11.46
C PHE A 205 14.95 -23.72 -10.98
N GLY A 206 16.26 -23.90 -10.75
CA GLY A 206 17.15 -22.80 -10.37
C GLY A 206 17.19 -21.69 -11.42
N LEU A 207 17.25 -22.06 -12.71
CA LEU A 207 17.16 -21.10 -13.82
C LEU A 207 15.82 -20.35 -13.81
N GLY A 208 14.71 -21.04 -13.51
CA GLY A 208 13.39 -20.43 -13.38
C GLY A 208 13.33 -19.40 -12.24
N VAL A 209 13.86 -19.73 -11.07
CA VAL A 209 13.94 -18.81 -9.91
C VAL A 209 14.80 -17.59 -10.26
N PHE A 210 15.95 -17.80 -10.88
CA PHE A 210 16.81 -16.69 -11.32
C PHE A 210 16.12 -15.81 -12.37
N ALA A 211 15.51 -16.42 -13.39
CA ALA A 211 14.77 -15.69 -14.42
C ALA A 211 13.58 -14.92 -13.84
N TRP A 212 12.94 -15.43 -12.77
CA TRP A 212 11.91 -14.70 -12.07
C TRP A 212 12.41 -13.35 -11.55
N THR A 213 13.60 -13.27 -10.94
CA THR A 213 14.12 -11.98 -10.42
C THR A 213 14.28 -10.93 -11.52
N LEU A 214 14.65 -11.35 -12.73
CA LEU A 214 14.70 -10.47 -13.90
C LEU A 214 13.30 -10.10 -14.40
N LEU A 215 12.38 -11.07 -14.45
CA LEU A 215 10.99 -10.84 -14.84
C LEU A 215 10.27 -9.90 -13.87
N GLU A 216 10.48 -10.06 -12.57
CA GLU A 216 10.01 -9.16 -11.52
C GLU A 216 10.43 -7.72 -11.82
N TYR A 217 11.73 -7.49 -12.01
CA TYR A 217 12.25 -6.18 -12.36
C TYR A 217 11.63 -5.62 -13.65
N MET A 218 11.53 -6.44 -14.71
CA MET A 218 10.98 -6.00 -15.98
C MET A 218 9.48 -5.68 -15.89
N LEU A 219 8.69 -6.54 -15.25
CA LEU A 219 7.26 -6.34 -15.05
C LEU A 219 7.01 -5.11 -14.18
N HIS A 220 7.73 -4.98 -13.07
CA HIS A 220 7.57 -3.83 -12.18
C HIS A 220 7.94 -2.52 -12.87
N ARG A 221 9.08 -2.48 -13.55
CA ARG A 221 9.57 -1.25 -14.20
C ARG A 221 8.83 -0.87 -15.47
N PHE A 222 8.48 -1.83 -16.33
CA PHE A 222 8.00 -1.53 -17.69
C PHE A 222 6.52 -1.85 -17.92
N LEU A 223 5.87 -2.62 -17.04
CA LEU A 223 4.43 -2.91 -17.14
C LEU A 223 3.64 -2.23 -16.02
N PHE A 224 4.08 -2.39 -14.77
CA PHE A 224 3.39 -1.85 -13.61
C PHE A 224 3.62 -0.34 -13.45
N HIS A 225 4.82 0.14 -13.78
CA HIS A 225 5.16 1.56 -13.92
C HIS A 225 5.27 1.99 -15.38
N LEU A 226 4.24 1.67 -16.19
CA LEU A 226 4.18 2.11 -17.58
C LEU A 226 4.19 3.64 -17.69
N ASP A 227 3.59 4.32 -16.70
CA ASP A 227 3.64 5.75 -16.40
C ASP A 227 3.75 6.65 -17.63
N GLY A 228 4.96 7.08 -18.00
CA GLY A 228 5.19 8.02 -19.10
C GLY A 228 4.63 7.55 -20.45
N LEU A 229 4.54 6.24 -20.69
CA LEU A 229 4.03 5.61 -21.92
C LEU A 229 2.52 5.37 -21.90
N LEU A 230 1.83 5.63 -20.78
CA LEU A 230 0.39 5.50 -20.70
C LEU A 230 -0.28 6.49 -21.69
N PRO A 231 -1.36 6.11 -22.39
CA PRO A 231 -2.16 7.05 -23.16
C PRO A 231 -3.21 7.74 -22.28
N ASP A 232 -3.65 8.94 -22.70
CA ASP A 232 -4.79 9.67 -22.13
C ASP A 232 -6.12 9.00 -22.45
N HIS A 233 -6.34 7.81 -21.89
CA HIS A 233 -7.52 7.01 -22.17
C HIS A 233 -8.02 6.28 -20.91
N PRO A 234 -9.31 6.38 -20.55
CA PRO A 234 -9.84 5.83 -19.29
C PRO A 234 -9.56 4.34 -19.12
N ILE A 235 -9.68 3.55 -20.19
CA ILE A 235 -9.37 2.10 -20.13
C ILE A 235 -7.88 1.87 -19.81
N ALA A 236 -6.97 2.69 -20.31
CA ALA A 236 -5.54 2.53 -19.99
C ALA A 236 -5.25 2.91 -18.54
N LEU A 237 -5.82 4.02 -18.05
CA LEU A 237 -5.73 4.42 -16.65
C LEU A 237 -6.30 3.33 -15.72
N LEU A 238 -7.44 2.76 -16.09
CA LEU A 238 -8.09 1.67 -15.37
C LEU A 238 -7.22 0.40 -15.34
N VAL A 239 -6.64 0.01 -16.48
CA VAL A 239 -5.74 -1.17 -16.55
C VAL A 239 -4.51 -0.94 -15.67
N HIS A 240 -3.88 0.23 -15.77
CA HIS A 240 -2.75 0.61 -14.92
C HIS A 240 -3.13 0.57 -13.43
N PHE A 241 -4.28 1.16 -13.07
CA PHE A 241 -4.79 1.14 -11.70
C PHE A 241 -5.01 -0.28 -11.19
N THR A 242 -5.61 -1.14 -12.03
CA THR A 242 -5.90 -2.54 -11.68
C THR A 242 -4.61 -3.36 -11.49
N LEU A 243 -3.60 -3.12 -12.31
CA LEU A 243 -2.34 -3.89 -12.29
C LEU A 243 -1.45 -3.53 -11.10
N HIS A 244 -1.32 -2.23 -10.79
CA HIS A 244 -0.41 -1.78 -9.73
C HIS A 244 -0.79 -0.44 -9.09
N GLY A 245 -1.49 0.45 -9.82
CA GLY A 245 -1.81 1.78 -9.28
C GLY A 245 -2.66 1.75 -8.01
N ILE A 246 -3.58 0.78 -7.87
CA ILE A 246 -4.37 0.62 -6.65
C ILE A 246 -3.51 0.34 -5.41
N HIS A 247 -2.40 -0.37 -5.59
CA HIS A 247 -1.47 -0.68 -4.51
C HIS A 247 -0.69 0.59 -4.10
N HIS A 248 -0.22 1.41 -5.04
CA HIS A 248 0.37 2.72 -4.70
C HIS A 248 -0.62 3.67 -4.04
N HIS A 249 -1.87 3.65 -4.51
CA HIS A 249 -2.90 4.54 -4.01
C HIS A 249 -3.42 4.13 -2.63
N MET A 250 -3.48 2.83 -2.34
CA MET A 250 -3.93 2.28 -1.06
C MET A 250 -2.96 1.18 -0.59
N PRO A 251 -1.74 1.56 -0.16
CA PRO A 251 -0.66 0.60 0.11
C PRO A 251 -0.91 -0.33 1.29
N MET A 252 -1.86 0.03 2.15
CA MET A 252 -2.24 -0.74 3.34
C MET A 252 -3.55 -1.53 3.17
N ASP A 253 -4.12 -1.58 1.97
CA ASP A 253 -5.22 -2.50 1.68
C ASP A 253 -4.69 -3.94 1.57
N ARG A 254 -4.84 -4.68 2.66
CA ARG A 254 -4.43 -6.10 2.81
C ARG A 254 -5.02 -7.04 1.75
N LEU A 255 -6.09 -6.66 1.07
CA LEU A 255 -6.76 -7.49 0.07
C LEU A 255 -6.36 -7.15 -1.37
N ARG A 256 -5.60 -6.06 -1.58
CA ARG A 256 -5.28 -5.52 -2.91
C ARG A 256 -3.80 -5.23 -3.11
N LEU A 257 -2.95 -5.92 -2.35
CA LEU A 257 -1.50 -5.89 -2.52
C LEU A 257 -1.01 -7.03 -3.41
N VAL A 258 -1.35 -8.28 -3.06
CA VAL A 258 -0.90 -9.46 -3.81
C VAL A 258 -1.65 -9.58 -5.13
N MET A 259 -0.98 -10.12 -6.15
CA MET A 259 -1.57 -10.19 -7.49
C MET A 259 -2.75 -11.18 -7.51
N PRO A 260 -3.96 -10.77 -7.93
CA PRO A 260 -5.10 -11.66 -8.05
C PRO A 260 -4.83 -12.82 -9.01
N PRO A 261 -5.28 -14.06 -8.71
CA PRO A 261 -4.99 -15.22 -9.54
C PRO A 261 -5.35 -15.07 -11.02
N ALA A 262 -6.44 -14.37 -11.33
CA ALA A 262 -6.86 -14.11 -12.70
C ALA A 262 -5.81 -13.30 -13.49
N LEU A 263 -5.23 -12.26 -12.87
CA LEU A 263 -4.18 -11.44 -13.47
C LEU A 263 -2.85 -12.21 -13.56
N THR A 264 -2.52 -12.98 -12.53
CA THR A 264 -1.34 -13.87 -12.55
C THR A 264 -1.43 -14.86 -13.72
N ILE A 265 -2.59 -15.47 -13.98
CA ILE A 265 -2.81 -16.37 -15.14
C ILE A 265 -2.62 -15.61 -16.46
N LEU A 266 -3.23 -14.42 -16.57
CA LEU A 266 -3.17 -13.61 -17.78
C LEU A 266 -1.73 -13.23 -18.15
N ILE A 267 -0.95 -12.75 -17.17
CA ILE A 267 0.45 -12.33 -17.37
C ILE A 267 1.36 -13.54 -17.59
N SER A 268 1.15 -14.64 -16.86
CA SER A 268 2.00 -15.83 -16.97
C SER A 268 1.81 -16.61 -18.27
N PHE A 269 0.63 -16.55 -18.89
CA PHE A 269 0.32 -17.30 -20.10
C PHE A 269 1.34 -17.09 -21.26
N PRO A 270 1.62 -15.85 -21.73
CA PRO A 270 2.61 -15.66 -22.80
C PRO A 270 4.03 -16.09 -22.40
N ILE A 271 4.43 -15.88 -21.14
CA ILE A 271 5.74 -16.28 -20.62
C ILE A 271 5.90 -17.81 -20.71
N PHE A 272 4.85 -18.56 -20.36
CA PHE A 272 4.85 -20.01 -20.41
C PHE A 272 4.81 -20.57 -21.83
N ARG A 273 4.07 -19.91 -22.73
CA ARG A 273 4.10 -20.25 -24.16
C ARG A 273 5.51 -20.09 -24.72
N LEU A 274 6.19 -19.01 -24.34
CA LEU A 274 7.57 -18.76 -24.74
C LEU A 274 8.53 -19.82 -24.15
N ALA A 275 8.42 -20.11 -22.84
CA ALA A 275 9.27 -21.12 -22.21
C ALA A 275 9.14 -22.51 -22.87
N LYS A 276 7.92 -22.93 -23.22
CA LYS A 276 7.68 -24.18 -23.94
C LYS A 276 8.16 -24.16 -25.39
N ALA A 277 8.27 -22.98 -26.01
CA ALA A 277 8.83 -22.84 -27.36
C ALA A 277 10.36 -22.87 -27.35
N LEU A 278 11.00 -22.35 -26.30
CA LEU A 278 12.46 -22.25 -26.18
C LEU A 278 13.11 -23.51 -25.60
N PHE A 279 12.42 -24.24 -24.73
CA PHE A 279 13.00 -25.35 -23.97
C PHE A 279 12.34 -26.69 -24.28
N ALA A 280 13.13 -27.76 -24.16
CA ALA A 280 12.59 -29.13 -24.14
C ALA A 280 11.63 -29.32 -22.97
N ASN A 281 10.66 -30.25 -23.10
CA ASN A 281 9.56 -30.42 -22.13
C ASN A 281 10.02 -30.53 -20.67
N THR A 282 11.07 -31.31 -20.37
CA THR A 282 11.65 -31.43 -19.03
C THR A 282 12.08 -30.06 -18.50
N THR A 283 12.95 -29.38 -19.23
CA THR A 283 13.49 -28.06 -18.86
C THR A 283 12.39 -27.01 -18.77
N ALA A 284 11.41 -27.01 -19.69
CA ALA A 284 10.30 -26.08 -19.66
C ALA A 284 9.48 -26.24 -18.36
N HIS A 285 9.13 -27.47 -17.98
CA HIS A 285 8.40 -27.75 -16.74
C HIS A 285 9.18 -27.37 -15.49
N GLY A 286 10.47 -27.73 -15.41
CA GLY A 286 11.34 -27.32 -14.30
C GLY A 286 11.45 -25.79 -14.19
N PHE A 287 11.66 -25.10 -15.32
CA PHE A 287 11.71 -23.65 -15.42
C PHE A 287 10.42 -22.99 -14.96
N MET A 288 9.25 -23.45 -15.44
CA MET A 288 7.95 -22.91 -15.02
C MET A 288 7.71 -23.10 -13.52
N GLY A 289 8.11 -24.26 -12.96
CA GLY A 289 8.05 -24.50 -11.52
C GLY A 289 8.94 -23.56 -10.72
N GLY A 290 10.17 -23.34 -11.16
CA GLY A 290 11.11 -22.39 -10.56
C GLY A 290 10.62 -20.95 -10.63
N ALA A 291 10.12 -20.52 -11.79
CA ALA A 291 9.61 -19.17 -12.00
C ALA A 291 8.39 -18.88 -11.10
N PHE A 292 7.45 -19.81 -10.97
CA PHE A 292 6.31 -19.62 -10.06
C PHE A 292 6.70 -19.70 -8.58
N PHE A 293 7.70 -20.49 -8.22
CA PHE A 293 8.24 -20.46 -6.86
C PHE A 293 8.85 -19.09 -6.54
N GLY A 294 9.65 -18.55 -7.46
CA GLY A 294 10.18 -17.18 -7.36
C GLY A 294 9.06 -16.14 -7.21
N TYR A 295 7.99 -16.25 -8.01
CA TYR A 295 6.81 -15.40 -7.88
C TYR A 295 6.14 -15.48 -6.51
N VAL A 296 5.93 -16.69 -5.97
CA VAL A 296 5.36 -16.86 -4.63
C VAL A 296 6.27 -16.20 -3.59
N CYS A 297 7.59 -16.39 -3.67
CA CYS A 297 8.54 -15.72 -2.79
C CYS A 297 8.42 -14.20 -2.89
N TYR A 298 8.43 -13.64 -4.10
CA TYR A 298 8.26 -12.21 -4.34
C TYR A 298 6.97 -11.66 -3.71
N ASP A 299 5.82 -12.25 -4.01
CA ASP A 299 4.53 -11.70 -3.57
C ASP A 299 4.39 -11.77 -2.04
N MET A 300 4.94 -12.83 -1.42
CA MET A 300 4.97 -12.98 0.04
C MET A 300 5.97 -12.02 0.69
N THR A 301 7.14 -11.82 0.10
CA THR A 301 8.10 -10.81 0.57
C THR A 301 7.50 -9.42 0.44
N HIS A 302 6.90 -9.08 -0.69
CA HIS A 302 6.24 -7.80 -0.93
C HIS A 302 5.12 -7.55 0.07
N TYR A 303 4.24 -8.53 0.29
CA TYR A 303 3.18 -8.42 1.29
C TYR A 303 3.73 -8.22 2.71
N TYR A 304 4.77 -8.98 3.06
CA TYR A 304 5.42 -8.93 4.36
C TYR A 304 6.08 -7.57 4.61
N LEU A 305 6.70 -6.97 3.59
CA LEU A 305 7.33 -5.64 3.68
C LEU A 305 6.32 -4.52 4.01
N HIS A 306 5.05 -4.68 3.65
CA HIS A 306 4.00 -3.69 3.96
C HIS A 306 3.32 -3.94 5.31
N HIS A 307 3.11 -5.21 5.68
CA HIS A 307 2.20 -5.59 6.76
C HIS A 307 2.87 -6.28 7.95
N SER A 308 4.21 -6.37 7.95
CA SER A 308 4.96 -6.99 9.03
C SER A 308 6.19 -6.19 9.39
N GLN A 309 6.71 -6.46 10.59
CA GLN A 309 7.97 -5.90 11.04
C GLN A 309 9.10 -6.63 10.33
N VAL A 310 9.83 -5.93 9.48
CA VAL A 310 11.09 -6.45 8.95
C VAL A 310 12.05 -6.61 10.13
N ILE A 311 12.54 -7.84 10.33
CA ILE A 311 13.43 -8.23 11.43
C ILE A 311 14.53 -7.16 11.62
N LYS A 312 14.59 -6.58 12.83
CA LYS A 312 15.65 -5.68 13.27
C LYS A 312 16.86 -6.45 13.77
#